data_AF-A0A2N8MVX9-F1
#
_entry.id   AF-A0A2N8MVX9-F1
#
_cell.length_a   1.000
_cell.length_b   1.000
_cell.length_c   1.000
_cell.angle_alpha   90.00
_cell.angle_beta   90.00
_cell.angle_gamma   90.00
#
_symmetry.space_group_name_H-M   'P 1'
#
loop_
_entity.id
_entity.type
_entity.pdbx_description
1 polymer ?
#
loop_
_entity_poly.entity_id
_entity_poly.type
_entity_poly.pdbx_seq_one_letter_code
_entity_poly.pdbx_strand_id
1 'polypeptide(L)'
;MSDDGVTFINVFEIPADRVDEFVETWRERAKLMRDAPGFRDAKLHRALLPDSRFQLVNVTHYDSREAWEAAGKNQVFKASTERAAEIATPNAALYEVVVEYP
;
A
#
# COMPACT_ATOMS: atom_id res chain seq x y z
N MET A 1 -19.70 -2.05 12.75
CA MET A 1 -18.43 -1.81 12.03
C MET A 1 -17.60 -0.96 12.95
N SER A 2 -16.41 -1.41 13.32
CA SER A 2 -15.53 -0.64 14.19
C SER A 2 -15.21 0.71 13.56
N ASP A 3 -15.01 1.73 14.40
CA ASP A 3 -14.62 3.09 13.97
C ASP A 3 -13.22 3.12 13.29
N ASP A 4 -12.51 1.98 13.38
CA ASP A 4 -11.13 1.79 12.94
C ASP A 4 -10.97 1.68 11.42
N GLY A 5 -12.08 1.57 10.67
CA GLY A 5 -12.06 1.52 9.21
C GLY A 5 -11.50 0.20 8.65
N VAL A 6 -10.84 0.26 7.49
CA VAL A 6 -10.22 -0.91 6.84
C VAL A 6 -8.72 -0.68 6.61
N THR A 7 -7.95 -1.77 6.67
CA THR A 7 -6.51 -1.76 6.40
C THR A 7 -6.22 -2.46 5.08
N PHE A 8 -5.70 -1.73 4.11
CA PHE A 8 -5.15 -2.28 2.88
C PHE A 8 -3.68 -2.62 3.08
N ILE A 9 -3.35 -3.91 3.01
CA ILE A 9 -1.96 -4.38 3.11
C ILE A 9 -1.55 -4.92 1.74
N ASN A 10 -0.40 -4.48 1.25
CA ASN A 10 0.22 -4.97 0.03
C ASN A 10 1.68 -5.33 0.30
N VAL A 11 1.97 -6.63 0.17
CA VAL A 11 3.31 -7.18 0.34
C VAL A 11 3.93 -7.38 -1.05
N PHE A 12 5.10 -6.81 -1.27
CA PHE A 12 5.74 -6.82 -2.58
C PHE A 12 6.87 -7.83 -2.66
N GLU A 13 6.87 -8.67 -3.70
CA GLU A 13 8.07 -9.37 -4.15
C GLU A 13 8.82 -8.46 -5.14
N ILE A 14 10.04 -8.08 -4.80
CA ILE A 14 10.84 -7.09 -5.55
C ILE A 14 12.26 -7.62 -5.71
N PRO A 15 12.86 -7.55 -6.91
CA PRO A 15 14.29 -7.79 -7.08
C PRO A 15 15.13 -6.88 -6.16
N ALA A 16 16.18 -7.42 -5.55
CA ALA A 16 16.97 -6.72 -4.53
C ALA A 16 17.60 -5.41 -5.05
N ASP A 17 17.97 -5.35 -6.32
CA ASP A 17 18.55 -4.20 -7.01
C ASP A 17 17.51 -3.12 -7.39
N ARG A 18 16.20 -3.39 -7.22
CA ARG A 18 15.10 -2.48 -7.59
C ARG A 18 14.34 -1.91 -6.40
N VAL A 19 14.70 -2.29 -5.18
CA VAL A 19 13.97 -1.88 -3.95
C VAL A 19 13.93 -0.36 -3.80
N ASP A 20 15.07 0.32 -3.96
CA ASP A 20 15.13 1.78 -3.74
C ASP A 20 14.40 2.56 -4.84
N GLU A 21 14.49 2.11 -6.09
CA GLU A 21 13.67 2.65 -7.19
C GLU A 21 12.18 2.49 -6.90
N PHE A 22 11.77 1.33 -6.38
CA PHE A 22 10.38 1.08 -6.03
C PHE A 22 9.89 2.03 -4.94
N VAL A 23 10.73 2.36 -3.93
CA VAL A 23 10.38 3.32 -2.88
C VAL A 23 10.10 4.71 -3.45
N GLU A 24 10.93 5.20 -4.37
CA GLU A 24 10.73 6.51 -4.98
C GLU A 24 9.43 6.57 -5.79
N THR A 25 9.16 5.55 -6.61
CA THR A 25 7.89 5.49 -7.35
C THR A 25 6.67 5.34 -6.43
N TRP A 26 6.81 4.63 -5.31
CA TRP A 26 5.75 4.51 -4.31
C TRP A 26 5.46 5.85 -3.63
N ARG A 27 6.49 6.64 -3.34
CA ARG A 27 6.33 7.97 -2.73
C ARG A 27 5.49 8.89 -3.60
N GLU A 28 5.74 8.90 -4.91
CA GLU A 28 4.94 9.70 -5.84
C GLU A 28 3.49 9.20 -5.92
N ARG A 29 3.26 7.87 -5.89
CA ARG A 29 1.90 7.30 -5.78
C ARG A 29 1.17 7.75 -4.53
N ALA A 30 1.83 7.70 -3.37
CA ALA A 30 1.22 8.08 -2.11
C ALA A 30 0.77 9.55 -2.09
N LYS A 31 1.50 10.45 -2.77
CA LYS A 31 1.09 11.86 -2.93
C LYS A 31 -0.20 12.04 -3.75
N LEU A 32 -0.50 11.12 -4.66
CA LEU A 32 -1.74 11.15 -5.44
C LEU A 32 -2.93 10.60 -4.65
N MET A 33 -2.67 9.64 -3.77
CA MET A 33 -3.70 8.96 -2.98
C MET A 33 -4.15 9.76 -1.76
N ARG A 34 -3.27 10.58 -1.17
CA ARG A 34 -3.55 11.31 0.07
C ARG A 34 -4.79 12.22 0.03
N ASP A 35 -5.19 12.64 -1.16
CA ASP A 35 -6.32 13.56 -1.34
C ASP A 35 -7.64 12.80 -1.67
N ALA A 36 -7.60 11.46 -1.71
CA ALA A 36 -8.79 10.65 -1.94
C ALA A 36 -9.73 10.70 -0.72
N PRO A 37 -11.06 10.88 -0.92
CA PRO A 37 -12.03 10.82 0.17
C PRO A 37 -11.93 9.51 0.95
N GLY A 38 -11.86 9.63 2.27
CA GLY A 38 -11.74 8.50 3.19
C GLY A 38 -10.37 7.85 3.27
N PHE A 39 -9.34 8.41 2.62
CA PHE A 39 -7.94 8.06 2.91
C PHE A 39 -7.54 8.58 4.30
N ARG A 40 -6.93 7.73 5.13
CA ARG A 40 -6.43 8.11 6.46
C ARG A 40 -4.92 8.31 6.45
N ASP A 41 -4.18 7.25 6.15
CA ASP A 41 -2.72 7.30 6.03
C ASP A 41 -2.18 6.17 5.16
N ALA A 42 -0.92 6.30 4.74
CA ALA A 42 -0.16 5.24 4.07
C ALA A 42 1.26 5.17 4.64
N LYS A 43 1.71 3.96 4.95
CA LYS A 43 3.03 3.67 5.50
C LYS A 43 3.68 2.56 4.66
N LEU A 44 4.83 2.87 4.08
CA LEU A 44 5.69 1.86 3.45
C LEU A 44 6.77 1.44 4.45
N HIS A 45 6.72 0.19 4.86
CA HIS A 45 7.68 -0.40 5.78
C HIS A 45 8.79 -1.07 5.00
N ARG A 46 10.02 -0.92 5.47
CA ARG A 46 11.19 -1.65 4.96
C ARG A 46 11.62 -2.69 5.97
N ALA A 47 11.95 -3.89 5.49
CA ALA A 47 12.56 -4.91 6.32
C ALA A 47 13.90 -4.42 6.91
N LEU A 48 14.18 -4.78 8.17
CA LEU A 48 15.47 -4.47 8.79
C LEU A 48 16.57 -5.44 8.34
N LEU A 49 16.20 -6.68 8.01
CA LEU A 49 17.14 -7.70 7.57
C LEU A 49 17.18 -7.76 6.04
N PRO A 50 18.37 -7.69 5.42
CA PRO A 50 18.50 -7.63 3.97
C PRO A 50 18.10 -8.92 3.24
N ASP A 51 18.02 -10.04 3.95
CA ASP A 51 17.62 -11.36 3.44
C ASP A 51 16.13 -11.69 3.67
N SER A 52 15.36 -10.76 4.25
CA SER A 52 13.91 -10.93 4.37
C SER A 52 13.28 -11.10 2.99
N ARG A 53 12.44 -12.13 2.82
CA ARG A 53 11.76 -12.43 1.54
C ARG A 53 11.02 -11.22 0.98
N PHE A 54 10.36 -10.46 1.84
CA PHE A 54 9.63 -9.25 1.47
C PHE A 54 10.36 -8.03 2.02
N GLN A 55 11.02 -7.29 1.14
CA GLN A 55 11.79 -6.11 1.53
C GLN A 55 10.90 -4.90 1.83
N LEU A 56 9.71 -4.83 1.23
CA LEU A 56 8.76 -3.73 1.41
C LEU A 56 7.33 -4.22 1.67
N VAL A 57 6.65 -3.58 2.63
CA VAL A 57 5.23 -3.81 2.95
C VAL A 57 4.51 -2.47 3.03
N ASN A 58 3.50 -2.28 2.17
CA ASN A 58 2.61 -1.13 2.25
C ASN A 58 1.44 -1.44 3.18
N VAL A 59 1.18 -0.55 4.13
CA VAL A 59 0.00 -0.55 5.00
C VAL A 59 -0.71 0.78 4.82
N THR A 60 -1.96 0.76 4.37
CA THR A 60 -2.76 1.95 4.10
C THR A 60 -4.10 1.83 4.80
N HIS A 61 -4.56 2.91 5.43
CA HIS A 61 -5.82 2.92 6.17
C HIS A 61 -6.86 3.77 5.44
N TYR A 62 -8.10 3.27 5.42
CA TYR A 62 -9.25 3.97 4.86
C TYR A 62 -10.42 3.94 5.84
N ASP A 63 -11.32 4.92 5.72
CA ASP A 63 -12.56 4.97 6.50
C ASP A 63 -13.47 3.77 6.25
N SER A 64 -13.49 3.24 5.01
CA SER A 64 -14.33 2.11 4.65
C SER A 64 -13.82 1.37 3.42
N ARG A 65 -14.40 0.19 3.14
CA ARG A 65 -14.16 -0.55 1.91
C ARG A 65 -14.53 0.28 0.68
N GLU A 66 -15.65 0.99 0.72
CA GLU A 66 -16.16 1.81 -0.38
C GLU A 66 -15.22 2.98 -0.69
N ALA A 67 -14.64 3.61 0.35
CA ALA A 67 -13.62 4.64 0.18
C ALA A 67 -12.37 4.10 -0.53
N TRP A 68 -11.90 2.91 -0.14
CA TRP A 68 -10.79 2.24 -0.82
C TRP A 68 -11.11 1.89 -2.28
N GLU A 69 -12.30 1.32 -2.56
CA GLU A 69 -12.72 0.99 -3.92
C GLU A 69 -12.83 2.24 -4.80
N ALA A 70 -13.34 3.35 -4.25
CA ALA A 70 -13.43 4.64 -4.94
C ALA A 70 -12.04 5.21 -5.26
N ALA A 71 -11.11 5.16 -4.29
CA ALA A 71 -9.73 5.58 -4.50
C ALA A 71 -9.04 4.76 -5.62
N GLY A 72 -9.30 3.45 -5.67
CA GLY A 72 -8.79 2.53 -6.69
C GLY A 72 -9.25 2.82 -8.12
N LYS A 73 -10.38 3.52 -8.30
CA LYS A 73 -10.93 3.89 -9.63
C LYS A 73 -10.24 5.10 -10.24
N ASN A 74 -9.39 5.82 -9.50
CA ASN A 74 -8.64 6.95 -10.04
C ASN A 74 -7.68 6.47 -11.15
N GLN A 75 -7.83 7.00 -12.37
CA GLN A 75 -7.03 6.58 -13.53
C GLN A 75 -5.53 6.86 -13.36
N VAL A 76 -5.17 7.93 -12.67
CA VAL A 76 -3.76 8.25 -12.38
C VAL A 76 -3.17 7.23 -11.41
N PHE A 77 -3.96 6.80 -10.43
CA PHE A 77 -3.57 5.73 -9.52
C PHE A 77 -3.40 4.40 -10.26
N LYS A 78 -4.37 4.04 -11.11
CA LYS A 78 -4.33 2.81 -11.92
C LYS A 78 -3.08 2.74 -12.81
N ALA A 79 -2.80 3.78 -13.59
CA ALA A 79 -1.62 3.81 -14.45
C ALA A 79 -0.31 3.67 -13.65
N SER A 80 -0.26 4.28 -12.46
CA SER A 80 0.92 4.19 -11.59
C SER A 80 1.07 2.81 -10.94
N THR A 81 -0.03 2.11 -10.65
CA THR A 81 0.00 0.72 -10.19
C THR A 81 0.44 -0.26 -11.28
N GLU A 82 0.05 -0.04 -12.54
CA GLU A 82 0.47 -0.86 -13.67
C GLU A 82 1.99 -0.78 -13.88
N ARG A 83 2.55 0.43 -13.82
CA ARG A 83 4.02 0.63 -13.86
C ARG A 83 4.73 -0.01 -12.67
N ALA A 84 4.09 -0.03 -11.49
CA ALA A 84 4.64 -0.72 -10.32
C ALA A 84 4.74 -2.24 -10.55
N ALA A 85 3.75 -2.81 -11.23
CA ALA A 85 3.65 -4.24 -11.50
C ALA A 85 4.73 -4.74 -12.48
N GLU A 86 5.37 -3.85 -13.24
CA GLU A 86 6.55 -4.16 -14.05
C GLU A 86 7.80 -4.45 -13.20
N ILE A 87 7.84 -3.95 -11.96
CA ILE A 87 9.00 -4.03 -11.05
C ILE A 87 8.74 -5.01 -9.92
N ALA A 88 7.51 -5.09 -9.44
CA ALA A 88 7.15 -5.84 -8.25
C ALA A 88 5.91 -6.69 -8.46
N THR A 89 5.88 -7.89 -7.86
CA THR A 89 4.64 -8.67 -7.77
C THR A 89 3.89 -8.30 -6.49
N PRO A 90 2.69 -7.71 -6.59
CA PRO A 90 1.91 -7.34 -5.42
C PRO A 90 1.13 -8.53 -4.85
N ASN A 91 1.06 -8.61 -3.52
CA ASN A 91 0.22 -9.54 -2.77
C ASN A 91 -0.68 -8.71 -1.85
N ALA A 92 -1.84 -8.31 -2.36
CA ALA A 92 -2.67 -7.26 -1.76
C ALA A 92 -4.03 -7.78 -1.28
N ALA A 93 -4.48 -7.30 -0.13
CA ALA A 93 -5.83 -7.57 0.39
C ALA A 93 -6.29 -6.48 1.38
N LEU A 94 -7.60 -6.47 1.68
CA LEU A 94 -8.19 -5.69 2.76
C LEU A 94 -8.32 -6.53 4.02
N TYR A 95 -8.06 -5.90 5.16
CA TYR A 95 -8.03 -6.49 6.49
C TYR A 95 -8.79 -5.62 7.48
N GLU A 96 -9.26 -6.24 8.55
CA GLU A 96 -9.71 -5.59 9.77
C GLU A 96 -8.76 -5.95 10.92
N VAL A 97 -8.67 -5.08 11.93
CA VAL A 97 -7.93 -5.40 13.15
C VAL A 97 -8.80 -6.32 14.01
N VAL A 98 -8.35 -7.57 14.20
CA VAL A 98 -9.09 -8.57 14.99
C VAL A 98 -8.63 -8.63 16.45
N VAL A 99 -7.40 -8.19 16.72
CA VAL A 99 -6.77 -8.13 18.06
C VAL A 99 -5.74 -6.99 18.06
N GLU A 100 -5.74 -6.17 19.10
CA GLU A 100 -4.74 -5.12 19.34
C GLU A 100 -4.35 -5.13 20.84
N TYR A 101 -3.09 -4.80 21.13
CA TYR A 101 -2.59 -4.58 22.49
C TYR A 101 -2.05 -3.15 22.63
N PRO A 102 -2.40 -2.43 23.69
CA PRO A 102 -1.93 -1.06 23.95
C PRO A 102 -0.46 -0.99 24.41
#